data_AF-A0A9D9NBD9-F1
#
_entry.id   AF-A0A9D9NBD9-F1
#
_cell.length_a   1.000
_cell.length_b   1.000
_cell.length_c   1.000
_cell.angle_alpha   90.00
_cell.angle_beta   90.00
_cell.angle_gamma   90.00
#
_symmetry.space_group_name_H-M   'P 1'
#
loop_
_entity.id
_entity.type
_entity.pdbx_description
1 polymer ?
#
loop_
_entity_poly.entity_id
_entity_poly.type
_entity_poly.pdbx_seq_one_letter_code
_entity_poly.pdbx_strand_id
1 'polypeptide(L)'
;MFTGKTIFAQLMSPKPRRDSNASVARYKGDYCSRNLSCYDQLLVMCLAQYASKNSLRDIEASLIAVEHKLYHSSISYAVPINTLAKANEQRDWRIYRNFGQALIK
;
A
#
# COMPACT_ATOMS: atom_id res chain seq x y z
N MET A 1 13.74 -4.35 -21.58
CA MET A 1 13.60 -4.73 -20.16
C MET A 1 13.68 -3.47 -19.32
N PHE A 2 12.68 -3.16 -18.50
CA PHE A 2 12.74 -2.00 -17.61
C PHE A 2 13.57 -2.37 -16.38
N THR A 3 14.82 -1.93 -16.33
CA THR A 3 15.78 -2.28 -15.25
C THR A 3 15.72 -1.29 -14.07
N GLY A 4 14.80 -0.32 -14.08
CA GLY A 4 14.67 0.75 -13.10
C GLY A 4 13.46 0.61 -12.17
N LYS A 5 13.47 1.35 -11.05
CA LYS A 5 12.28 1.53 -10.20
C LYS A 5 11.19 2.27 -10.98
N THR A 6 9.93 1.91 -10.78
CA THR A 6 8.83 2.65 -11.40
C THR A 6 8.72 4.07 -10.84
N ILE A 7 8.13 5.00 -11.60
CA ILE A 7 7.84 6.37 -11.12
C ILE A 7 7.02 6.29 -9.81
N PHE A 8 6.10 5.33 -9.72
CA PHE A 8 5.35 5.06 -8.50
C PHE A 8 6.26 4.71 -7.30
N ALA A 9 7.22 3.79 -7.49
CA ALA A 9 8.18 3.45 -6.43
C ALA A 9 9.10 4.62 -6.06
N GLN A 10 9.41 5.52 -7.00
CA GLN A 10 10.16 6.73 -6.71
C GLN A 10 9.34 7.73 -5.89
N LEU A 11 8.07 7.95 -6.26
CA LEU A 11 7.13 8.79 -5.51
C LEU A 11 6.88 8.28 -4.08
N MET A 12 6.86 6.96 -3.89
CA MET A 12 6.69 6.31 -2.59
C MET A 12 8.01 6.06 -1.84
N SER A 13 9.15 6.41 -2.43
CA SER A 13 10.46 6.26 -1.81
C SER A 13 10.66 7.10 -0.54
N PRO A 14 10.19 8.37 -0.44
CA PRO A 14 10.26 9.11 0.82
C PRO A 14 9.29 8.48 1.82
N LYS A 15 9.82 7.62 2.69
CA LYS A 15 9.05 6.96 3.74
C LYS A 15 9.55 7.43 5.11
N PRO A 16 8.75 8.17 5.90
CA PRO A 16 9.08 8.52 7.28
C PRO A 16 8.97 7.27 8.16
N ARG A 17 9.99 6.41 8.12
CA ARG A 17 9.98 5.06 8.72
C ARG A 17 9.68 5.08 10.21
N ARG A 18 10.25 6.05 10.95
CA ARG A 18 10.12 6.11 12.41
C ARG A 18 8.67 6.41 12.83
N ASP A 19 8.08 7.47 12.29
CA ASP A 19 6.71 7.89 12.62
C ASP A 19 5.66 6.89 12.13
N SER A 20 5.90 6.31 10.95
CA SER A 20 5.05 5.26 10.38
C SER A 20 5.04 4.02 11.27
N ASN A 21 6.22 3.52 11.66
CA ASN A 21 6.34 2.33 12.49
C ASN A 21 5.77 2.58 13.89
N ALA A 22 5.98 3.77 14.46
CA ALA A 22 5.38 4.16 15.74
C ALA A 22 3.84 4.17 15.68
N SER A 23 3.27 4.67 14.58
CA SER A 23 1.83 4.68 14.37
C SER A 23 1.26 3.27 14.18
N VAL A 24 1.90 2.44 13.35
CA VAL A 24 1.49 1.04 13.16
C VAL A 24 1.54 0.26 14.48
N ALA A 25 2.60 0.45 15.27
CA ALA A 25 2.74 -0.19 16.58
C ALA A 25 1.66 0.28 17.57
N ARG A 26 1.39 1.59 17.61
CA ARG A 26 0.38 2.19 18.51
C ARG A 26 -1.02 1.65 18.25
N TYR A 27 -1.40 1.50 16.98
CA TYR A 27 -2.73 1.02 16.58
C TYR A 27 -2.77 -0.48 16.28
N LYS A 28 -1.66 -1.21 16.51
CA LYS A 28 -1.55 -2.65 16.23
C LYS A 28 -1.96 -3.00 14.78
N GLY A 29 -1.64 -2.14 13.80
CA GLY A 29 -2.13 -2.27 12.42
C GLY A 29 -1.62 -3.49 11.66
N ASP A 30 -0.47 -4.02 12.07
CA ASP A 30 0.14 -5.25 11.54
C ASP A 30 -0.02 -6.44 12.50
N TYR A 31 -0.93 -6.33 13.48
CA TYR A 31 -1.22 -7.44 14.38
C TYR A 31 -1.86 -8.59 13.60
N CYS A 32 -1.21 -9.76 13.65
CA CYS A 32 -1.60 -10.97 12.91
C CYS A 32 -1.61 -10.82 11.38
N SER A 33 -1.01 -9.77 10.80
CA SER A 33 -0.87 -9.67 9.34
C SER A 33 0.24 -10.62 8.86
N ARG A 34 -0.09 -11.54 7.95
CA ARG A 34 0.91 -12.47 7.39
C ARG A 34 1.61 -11.91 6.15
N ASN A 35 0.81 -11.51 5.14
CA ASN A 35 1.34 -11.22 3.81
C ASN A 35 1.17 -9.75 3.40
N LEU A 36 0.18 -9.04 3.96
CA LEU A 36 -0.12 -7.65 3.61
C LEU A 36 0.21 -6.76 4.81
N SER A 37 1.30 -5.98 4.79
CA SER A 37 1.57 -4.98 5.83
C SER A 37 0.70 -3.72 5.65
N CYS A 38 0.64 -2.84 6.65
CA CYS A 38 -0.03 -1.54 6.55
C CYS A 38 0.59 -0.71 5.42
N TYR A 39 1.90 -0.84 5.24
CA TYR A 39 2.59 -0.15 4.17
C TYR A 39 2.22 -0.71 2.79
N ASP A 40 2.12 -2.03 2.65
CA ASP A 40 1.72 -2.65 1.38
C ASP A 40 0.28 -2.28 1.00
N GLN A 41 -0.63 -2.24 1.97
CA GLN A 41 -2.00 -1.76 1.74
C GLN A 41 -1.99 -0.29 1.32
N LEU A 42 -1.19 0.56 1.97
CA LEU A 42 -1.07 1.97 1.56
C LEU A 42 -0.61 2.08 0.12
N LEU A 43 0.41 1.33 -0.29
CA LEU A 43 0.90 1.33 -1.68
C LEU A 43 -0.21 0.93 -2.66
N VAL A 44 -0.94 -0.15 -2.38
CA VAL A 44 -2.05 -0.61 -3.22
C VAL A 44 -3.14 0.46 -3.32
N MET A 45 -3.52 1.08 -2.20
CA MET A 45 -4.55 2.13 -2.18
C MET A 45 -4.09 3.38 -2.92
N CYS A 46 -2.82 3.80 -2.79
CA CYS A 46 -2.29 4.92 -3.55
C CYS A 46 -2.21 4.63 -5.05
N LEU A 47 -1.83 3.40 -5.43
CA LEU A 47 -1.82 2.98 -6.82
C LEU A 47 -3.24 2.99 -7.41
N ALA A 48 -4.23 2.53 -6.64
CA ALA A 48 -5.64 2.61 -7.03
C ALA A 48 -6.08 4.05 -7.30
N GLN A 49 -5.73 4.99 -6.41
CA GLN A 49 -6.03 6.41 -6.59
C GLN A 49 -5.36 6.97 -7.85
N TYR A 50 -4.06 6.68 -8.04
CA TYR A 50 -3.31 7.11 -9.22
C TYR A 50 -3.90 6.57 -10.53
N ALA A 51 -4.36 5.32 -10.52
CA ALA A 51 -4.99 4.66 -11.65
C ALA A 51 -6.50 4.95 -11.78
N SER A 52 -7.04 5.90 -10.98
CA SER A 52 -8.46 6.28 -10.96
C SER A 52 -9.41 5.08 -10.83
N LYS A 53 -9.06 4.13 -9.96
CA LYS A 53 -9.83 2.90 -9.72
C LYS A 53 -10.79 3.13 -8.55
N ASN A 54 -12.08 2.90 -8.81
CA ASN A 54 -13.15 3.18 -7.85
C ASN A 54 -13.74 1.93 -7.18
N SER A 55 -13.34 0.73 -7.61
CA SER A 55 -13.82 -0.55 -7.07
C SER A 55 -12.65 -1.44 -6.64
N LEU A 56 -12.82 -2.17 -5.53
CA LEU A 56 -11.83 -3.16 -5.08
C LEU A 56 -11.57 -4.24 -6.14
N ARG A 57 -12.58 -4.55 -6.95
CA ARG A 57 -12.46 -5.52 -8.06
C ARG A 57 -11.63 -4.96 -9.21
N ASP A 58 -11.79 -3.68 -9.52
CA ASP A 58 -10.98 -3.02 -10.55
C ASP A 58 -9.52 -2.86 -10.11
N ILE A 59 -9.30 -2.66 -8.81
CA ILE A 59 -7.97 -2.61 -8.20
C ILE A 59 -7.28 -3.98 -8.35
N GLU A 60 -7.94 -5.06 -7.93
CA GLU A 60 -7.41 -6.43 -8.08
C GLU A 60 -7.12 -6.75 -9.55
N ALA A 61 -8.05 -6.49 -10.48
CA ALA A 61 -7.85 -6.73 -11.89
C ALA A 61 -6.65 -5.94 -12.45
N SER A 62 -6.47 -4.69 -12.01
CA SER A 62 -5.31 -3.88 -12.40
C SER A 62 -3.99 -4.38 -11.82
N LEU A 63 -3.99 -4.90 -10.59
CA LEU A 63 -2.80 -5.51 -9.99
C LEU A 63 -2.40 -6.77 -10.73
N ILE A 64 -3.36 -7.63 -11.07
CA ILE A 64 -3.14 -8.85 -11.87
C ILE A 64 -2.59 -8.50 -13.25
N ALA A 65 -3.19 -7.53 -13.94
CA ALA A 65 -2.74 -7.11 -15.28
C ALA A 65 -1.29 -6.59 -15.30
N VAL A 66 -0.82 -6.03 -14.17
CA VAL A 66 0.49 -5.39 -14.06
C VAL A 66 1.43 -6.17 -13.13
N GLU A 67 1.11 -7.43 -12.82
CA GLU A 67 1.80 -8.27 -11.84
C GLU A 67 3.32 -8.34 -12.09
N HIS A 68 3.72 -8.52 -13.35
CA HIS A 68 5.12 -8.56 -13.77
C HIS A 68 5.92 -7.25 -13.53
N LYS A 69 5.24 -6.10 -13.31
CA LYS A 69 5.88 -4.81 -12.97
C LYS A 69 5.70 -4.42 -11.50
N LEU A 70 4.93 -5.18 -10.71
CA LEU A 70 4.68 -4.88 -9.30
C LEU A 70 5.95 -4.96 -8.45
N TYR A 71 6.83 -5.91 -8.77
CA TYR A 71 8.11 -6.07 -8.08
C TYR A 71 8.95 -4.78 -8.12
N HIS A 72 8.98 -4.10 -9.29
CA HIS A 72 9.66 -2.81 -9.45
C HIS A 72 8.91 -1.63 -8.82
N SER A 73 7.67 -1.84 -8.39
CA SER A 73 6.78 -0.87 -7.74
C SER A 73 6.73 -1.03 -6.21
N SER A 74 7.63 -1.86 -5.64
CA SER A 74 7.67 -2.17 -4.20
C SER A 74 6.41 -2.86 -3.66
N ILE A 75 5.61 -3.47 -4.55
CA ILE A 75 4.45 -4.30 -4.20
C ILE A 75 4.83 -5.74 -4.52
N SER A 76 4.84 -6.60 -3.50
CA SER A 76 5.38 -7.96 -3.63
C SER A 76 4.49 -8.94 -4.41
N TYR A 77 3.18 -8.71 -4.46
CA TYR A 77 2.23 -9.59 -5.14
C TYR A 77 0.92 -8.87 -5.49
N ALA A 78 0.14 -9.43 -6.42
CA ALA A 78 -1.20 -8.96 -6.70
C ALA A 78 -2.14 -9.30 -5.52
N VAL A 79 -2.49 -8.29 -4.73
CA VAL A 79 -3.31 -8.46 -3.52
C VAL A 79 -4.74 -8.85 -3.90
N PRO A 80 -5.26 -10.00 -3.43
CA PRO A 80 -6.60 -10.42 -3.76
C PRO A 80 -7.65 -9.57 -3.04
N ILE A 81 -8.80 -9.40 -3.68
CA ILE A 81 -9.89 -8.52 -3.23
C ILE A 81 -10.31 -8.79 -1.78
N ASN A 82 -10.44 -10.06 -1.40
CA ASN A 82 -10.87 -10.45 -0.05
C ASN A 82 -9.85 -10.01 1.03
N THR A 83 -8.55 -10.08 0.71
CA THR A 83 -7.51 -9.63 1.64
C THR A 83 -7.52 -8.12 1.76
N LEU A 84 -7.67 -7.40 0.65
CA LEU A 84 -7.72 -5.94 0.64
C LEU A 84 -8.97 -5.42 1.36
N ALA A 85 -10.14 -6.02 1.12
CA ALA A 85 -11.40 -5.68 1.78
C ALA A 85 -11.30 -5.84 3.31
N LYS A 86 -10.82 -7.00 3.76
CA LYS A 86 -10.60 -7.27 5.18
C LYS A 86 -9.63 -6.27 5.82
N ALA A 87 -8.55 -5.93 5.11
CA ALA A 87 -7.56 -4.98 5.61
C ALA A 87 -8.12 -3.55 5.68
N ASN A 88 -8.97 -3.15 4.74
CA ASN A 88 -9.67 -1.86 4.76
C ASN A 88 -10.67 -1.76 5.92
N GLU A 89 -11.33 -2.85 6.29
CA GLU A 89 -12.29 -2.88 7.39
C GLU A 89 -11.62 -2.91 8.77
N GLN A 90 -10.53 -3.67 8.92
CA GLN A 90 -9.93 -3.94 10.24
C GLN A 90 -8.88 -2.91 10.67
N ARG A 91 -8.24 -2.20 9.74
CA ARG A 91 -7.14 -1.29 10.08
C ARG A 91 -7.62 0.10 10.43
N ASP A 92 -7.10 0.62 11.54
CA ASP A 92 -7.41 1.97 11.98
C ASP A 92 -6.88 2.99 10.97
N TRP A 93 -7.79 3.81 10.42
CA TRP A 93 -7.50 4.86 9.45
C TRP A 93 -6.48 5.89 9.96
N ARG A 94 -6.33 6.05 11.27
CA ARG A 94 -5.37 6.97 11.89
C ARG A 94 -3.93 6.62 11.55
N ILE A 95 -3.63 5.36 11.24
CA ILE A 95 -2.30 4.93 10.77
C ILE A 95 -1.95 5.68 9.48
N TYR A 96 -2.86 5.70 8.50
CA TYR A 96 -2.66 6.36 7.21
C TYR A 96 -2.68 7.88 7.33
N ARG A 97 -3.51 8.42 8.23
CA ARG A 97 -3.50 9.86 8.55
C ARG A 97 -2.13 10.30 9.06
N ASN A 98 -1.57 9.58 10.03
CA ASN A 98 -0.26 9.93 10.61
C ASN A 98 0.85 9.82 9.57
N PHE A 99 0.75 8.84 8.65
CA PHE A 99 1.67 8.72 7.53
C PHE A 99 1.66 9.98 6.64
N GLY A 100 0.47 10.43 6.23
CA GLY A 100 0.32 11.66 5.45
C GLY A 100 0.84 12.90 6.18
N GLN A 101 0.56 13.02 7.49
CA GLN A 101 1.07 14.13 8.30
C GLN A 101 2.59 14.14 8.40
N ALA A 102 3.22 12.98 8.46
CA ALA A 102 4.67 12.86 8.49
C ALA A 102 5.34 13.19 7.14
N LEU A 103 4.60 13.14 6.03
CA LEU A 103 5.09 13.54 4.70
C LEU A 103 4.96 15.03 4.41
N ILE A 104 4.01 15.71 5.06
CA ILE A 104 3.76 17.16 4.86
C ILE A 104 4.75 18.01 5.66
N LYS A 105 5.28 17.47 6.77
CA LYS A 105 6.30 18.13 7.59
C LYS A 105 7.65 18.15 6.89
#